data_AF-A0A7V6VSW9-F1
#
_entry.id   AF-A0A7V6VSW9-F1
#
_cell.length_a   1.000
_cell.length_b   1.000
_cell.length_c   1.000
_cell.angle_alpha   90.00
_cell.angle_beta   90.00
_cell.angle_gamma   90.00
#
_symmetry.space_group_name_H-M   'P 1'
#
loop_
_entity.id
_entity.type
_entity.pdbx_description
1 polymer ?
#
loop_
_entity_poly.entity_id
_entity_poly.type
_entity_poly.pdbx_seq_one_letter_code
_entity_poly.pdbx_strand_id
1 'polypeptide(L)' 'MKNKIFEHDFRGRKLTVEIGGLAKQAHGAVLVRYGDTVVLSTTVISSKANILSDFFPLMVLYNEKLYSVGKIPGGFIK' A
#
# COMPACT_ATOMS: atom_id res chain seq x y z
N MET A 1 6.80 8.97 14.06
CA MET A 1 5.65 9.59 13.35
C MET A 1 4.39 9.32 14.14
N LYS A 2 3.55 10.35 14.32
CA LYS A 2 2.21 10.24 14.92
C LYS A 2 1.24 9.80 13.82
N ASN A 3 0.30 8.91 14.12
CA ASN A 3 -0.70 8.52 13.12
C ASN A 3 -1.54 9.74 12.75
N LYS A 4 -1.77 9.92 11.44
CA LYS A 4 -2.64 10.97 10.91
C LYS A 4 -3.63 10.33 9.96
N ILE A 5 -4.90 10.69 10.13
CA ILE A 5 -6.02 10.16 9.38
C ILE A 5 -6.66 11.30 8.60
N PHE A 6 -6.84 11.10 7.30
CA PHE A 6 -7.57 11.98 6.41
C PHE A 6 -8.84 11.28 5.97
N GLU A 7 -9.92 12.03 5.83
CA GLU A 7 -11.24 11.47 5.52
C GLU A 7 -11.91 12.33 4.45
N HIS A 8 -12.64 11.67 3.56
CA HIS A 8 -13.42 12.30 2.51
C HIS A 8 -14.67 11.47 2.22
N ASP A 9 -15.82 12.11 2.03
CA ASP A 9 -16.97 11.42 1.45
C ASP A 9 -16.77 11.33 -0.06
N PHE A 10 -16.68 10.11 -0.57
CA PHE A 10 -16.52 9.85 -1.99
C PHE A 10 -17.64 8.92 -2.46
N ARG A 11 -18.54 9.45 -3.28
CA ARG A 11 -19.70 8.73 -3.83
C ARG A 11 -20.57 8.08 -2.73
N GLY A 12 -20.86 8.82 -1.66
CA GLY A 12 -21.73 8.37 -0.56
C GLY A 12 -21.12 7.31 0.35
N ARG A 13 -19.80 7.14 0.28
CA ARG A 13 -19.03 6.24 1.16
C ARG A 13 -17.81 6.96 1.67
N LYS A 14 -17.45 6.67 2.91
CA LYS A 14 -16.26 7.24 3.55
C LYS A 14 -14.98 6.64 2.96
N LEU A 15 -14.15 7.50 2.38
CA LEU A 15 -12.76 7.21 2.01
C LEU A 15 -11.86 7.70 3.16
N THR A 16 -11.07 6.79 3.71
CA THR A 16 -10.13 7.08 4.80
C THR A 16 -8.71 6.77 4.34
N VAL A 17 -7.79 7.68 4.64
CA VAL A 17 -6.38 7.58 4.31
C VAL A 17 -5.58 7.77 5.60
N GLU A 18 -4.94 6.71 6.08
CA GLU A 18 -4.12 6.72 7.30
C GLU A 18 -2.62 6.64 6.94
N ILE A 19 -1.82 7.49 7.60
CA ILE A 19 -0.35 7.50 7.47
C ILE A 19 0.32 7.38 8.83
N GLY A 20 1.53 6.80 8.86
CA GLY A 20 2.39 6.72 10.04
C GLY A 20 2.14 5.51 10.96
N GLY A 21 1.06 4.75 10.75
CA GLY A 21 0.70 3.58 11.55
C GLY A 21 1.50 2.31 11.20
N LEU A 22 1.76 2.08 9.92
CA LEU A 22 2.35 0.84 9.39
C LEU A 22 3.57 1.10 8.51
N ALA A 23 4.37 0.06 8.28
CA ALA A 23 5.52 0.05 7.36
C ALA A 23 6.47 1.26 7.53
N LYS A 24 6.80 1.60 8.79
CA LYS A 24 7.56 2.82 9.16
C LYS A 24 8.98 2.91 8.59
N GLN A 25 9.52 1.81 8.05
CA GLN A 25 10.81 1.77 7.37
C GLN A 25 10.71 2.12 5.88
N ALA A 26 9.52 2.08 5.29
CA ALA A 26 9.32 2.53 3.92
C ALA A 26 9.45 4.06 3.84
N HIS A 27 9.84 4.58 2.68
CA HIS A 27 9.91 6.02 2.45
C HIS A 27 8.51 6.65 2.45
N GLY A 28 7.52 5.92 1.94
CA GLY A 28 6.10 6.25 2.04
C GLY A 28 5.28 5.01 2.36
N ALA A 29 4.28 5.17 3.23
CA ALA A 29 3.32 4.13 3.56
C ALA A 29 1.96 4.73 3.89
N VAL A 30 0.92 4.22 3.24
CA VAL A 30 -0.45 4.71 3.37
C VAL A 30 -1.41 3.53 3.43
N LEU A 31 -2.26 3.50 4.45
CA LEU A 31 -3.36 2.58 4.57
C LEU A 31 -4.64 3.28 4.07
N VAL A 32 -5.16 2.83 2.93
CA VAL A 32 -6.38 3.38 2.34
C VAL A 32 -7.53 2.43 2.64
N ARG A 33 -8.65 2.98 3.10
CA ARG A 33 -9.90 2.26 3.35
C ARG A 33 -11.05 2.94 2.63
N TYR A 34 -11.88 2.14 1.97
CA TYR A 34 -13.10 2.62 1.33
C TYR A 34 -14.22 1.62 1.58
N GLY A 35 -15.16 1.98 2.45
CA GLY A 35 -16.07 1.00 3.05
C GLY A 35 -15.28 -0.07 3.82
N ASP A 36 -15.55 -1.34 3.53
CA ASP A 36 -14.91 -2.49 4.20
C ASP A 36 -13.62 -2.97 3.52
N THR A 37 -13.28 -2.40 2.36
CA THR A 37 -12.06 -2.76 1.63
C THR A 37 -10.87 -1.91 2.10
N VAL A 38 -9.73 -2.57 2.31
CA VAL A 38 -8.48 -1.94 2.78
C VAL A 38 -7.32 -2.34 1.88
N VAL A 39 -6.48 -1.37 1.53
CA VAL A 39 -5.24 -1.55 0.79
C VAL A 39 -4.09 -0.83 1.49
N LEU A 40 -2.98 -1.53 1.69
CA LEU A 40 -1.72 -0.92 2.13
C LEU A 40 -0.85 -0.64 0.89
N SER A 41 -0.56 0.64 0.66
CA SER A 41 0.39 1.06 -0.37
C SER A 41 1.69 1.50 0.30
N THR A 42 2.80 0.97 -0.18
CA THR A 42 4.15 1.33 0.28
C THR A 42 5.01 1.75 -0.90
N THR A 43 5.98 2.63 -0.65
CA THR A 43 6.93 3.08 -1.66
C THR A 43 8.32 3.13 -1.04
N VAL A 44 9.29 2.63 -1.80
CA VAL A 44 10.70 2.68 -1.46
C VAL A 44 11.48 3.21 -2.65
N ILE A 45 12.47 4.05 -2.38
CA ILE A 45 13.32 4.66 -3.39
C ILE A 45 14.76 4.45 -2.95
N SER A 46 15.65 4.10 -3.88
CA SER A 46 17.09 4.02 -3.59
C SER A 46 17.63 5.43 -3.33
N SER A 47 18.47 5.58 -2.31
CA SER A 47 19.20 6.83 -2.07
C SER A 47 20.26 7.12 -3.14
N LYS A 48 20.61 6.12 -3.95
CA LYS A 48 21.55 6.23 -5.06
C LYS A 48 20.81 6.05 -6.38
N ALA A 49 20.90 7.05 -7.25
CA ALA A 49 20.44 6.96 -8.62
C ALA A 49 21.44 6.16 -9.47
N ASN A 50 20.95 5.29 -10.36
CA ASN A 50 21.79 4.65 -11.36
C ASN A 50 22.02 5.62 -12.52
N ILE A 51 23.10 6.39 -12.45
CA ILE A 51 23.48 7.39 -13.46
C ILE A 51 23.87 6.79 -14.82
N LEU A 52 24.10 5.47 -14.89
CA LEU A 52 24.40 4.74 -16.14
C LEU A 52 23.14 4.16 -16.78
N SER A 53 21.96 4.38 -16.18
CA SER A 53 20.68 3.89 -16.70
C SER A 53 20.10 4.87 -17.70
N ASP A 54 19.80 4.40 -18.90
CA ASP A 54 19.14 5.19 -19.95
C ASP A 54 17.61 5.29 -19.76
N PHE A 55 17.07 4.67 -18.70
CA PHE A 55 15.64 4.69 -18.37
C PHE A 55 15.39 4.81 -16.85
N PHE A 56 14.16 5.15 -16.49
CA PHE A 56 13.72 5.24 -15.09
C PHE A 56 13.15 3.89 -14.60
N PRO A 57 13.84 3.18 -13.68
CA PRO A 57 13.40 1.87 -13.21
C PRO A 57 12.29 2.01 -12.16
N LEU A 58 11.04 2.10 -12.63
CA LEU A 58 9.86 2.09 -11.77
C LEU A 58 9.15 0.73 -11.85
N MET A 59 8.82 0.18 -10.68
CA MET A 59 8.04 -1.05 -10.58
C MET A 59 6.84 -0.82 -9.67
N VAL A 60 5.67 -1.25 -10.12
CA VAL A 60 4.44 -1.27 -9.32
C VAL A 60 4.03 -2.71 -9.13
N LEU A 61 4.00 -3.15 -7.87
CA LEU A 61 3.58 -4.50 -7.50
C LEU A 61 2.21 -4.43 -6.83
N TYR A 62 1.22 -5.06 -7.45
CA TYR A 62 -0.10 -5.23 -6.88
C TYR A 62 -0.29 -6.69 -6.48
N ASN A 63 -0.62 -6.94 -5.21
CA ASN A 63 -0.84 -8.27 -4.69
C ASN A 63 -2.15 -8.33 -3.91
N GLU A 64 -3.06 -9.20 -4.34
CA GLU A 64 -4.25 -9.55 -3.59
C GLU A 64 -3.94 -10.72 -2.66
N LYS A 65 -4.34 -10.59 -1.40
CA LYS A 65 -4.16 -11.65 -0.42
C LYS A 65 -5.48 -12.40 -0.26
N LEU A 66 -5.47 -13.72 -0.39
CA LEU A 66 -6.69 -14.54 -0.31
C LEU A 66 -7.44 -14.38 1.04
N TYR A 67 -6.72 -14.01 2.11
CA TYR A 67 -7.35 -13.68 3.39
C TYR A 67 -8.26 -12.43 3.33
N SER A 68 -8.11 -11.57 2.31
CA SER A 68 -8.98 -10.39 2.13
C SER A 68 -10.44 -10.78 1.85
N VAL A 69 -10.66 -11.99 1.37
CA VAL A 69 -11.98 -12.59 1.13
C VAL A 69 -12.24 -13.81 2.03
N GLY A 70 -11.46 -13.97 3.11
CA GLY A 70 -11.60 -15.06 4.07
C GLY A 70 -11.25 -16.45 3.52
N LYS A 71 -10.45 -16.55 2.45
CA LYS A 71 -10.07 -17.83 1.85
C LYS A 71 -8.63 -18.22 2.21
N ILE A 72 -8.43 -19.51 2.50
CA ILE A 72 -7.10 -20.11 2.67
C ILE A 72 -6.56 -20.51 1.28
N PRO A 73 -5.28 -20.22 0.96
CA PRO A 73 -4.67 -20.68 -0.29
C PRO A 73 -4.75 -22.20 -0.45
N GLY A 74 -5.43 -22.68 -1.48
CA GLY A 74 -5.67 -24.11 -1.75
C GLY A 74 -4.64 -24.76 -2.67
N GLY A 75 -3.35 -24.51 -2.47
CA GLY A 75 -2.26 -24.97 -3.36
C GLY A 75 -1.21 -25.86 -2.67
N PHE A 76 -0.39 -26.53 -3.49
CA PHE A 76 0.65 -27.50 -3.07
C PHE A 76 1.79 -26.89 -2.22
N ILE A 77 1.96 -25.57 -2.30
CA ILE A 77 2.93 -24.81 -1.51
C ILE A 77 2.11 -23.96 -0.54
N LYS A 78 2.03 -24.41 0.72
CA LYS A 78 1.58 -23.59 1.85
C LYS A 78 2.64 -22.57 2.21
#